data_AF-A0A7S2ARU2-F1
#
_entry.id   AF-A0A7S2ARU2-F1
#
_cell.length_a   1.000
_cell.length_b   1.000
_cell.length_c   1.000
_cell.angle_alpha   90.00
_cell.angle_beta   90.00
_cell.angle_gamma   90.00
#
_symmetry.space_group_name_H-M   'P 1'
#
loop_
_entity.id
_entity.type
_entity.pdbx_description
1 polymer ?
#
loop_
_entity_poly.entity_id
_entity_poly.type
_entity_poly.pdbx_seq_one_letter_code
_entity_poly.pdbx_strand_id
1 'polypeptide(L)'
;DILVDGEKAGGFSANLVDRDKAGNVFHSACDAESSELQEISCVLFSSNGQLRYSALRDDQSAWFGGFLYIRIWHVDCTNGATNTGAAGIRALLECPLIVDRWSVASYIAEGRGSDDTSSTQIDPETKAARVAKIHDAMAKDALPFLR
;
A
#
# COMPACT_ATOMS: atom_id res chain seq x y z
N ASP A 1 -5.34 -15.30 0.18
CA ASP A 1 -5.30 -15.64 1.62
C ASP A 1 -3.85 -15.68 2.10
N ILE A 2 -3.63 -15.42 3.39
CA ILE A 2 -2.32 -15.55 4.04
C ILE A 2 -2.34 -16.86 4.81
N LEU A 3 -1.39 -17.75 4.52
CA LEU A 3 -1.28 -19.07 5.14
C LEU A 3 -0.03 -19.16 6.00
N VAL A 4 -0.16 -19.76 7.19
CA VAL A 4 0.97 -20.13 8.08
C VAL A 4 0.83 -21.62 8.34
N ASP A 5 1.87 -22.39 8.02
CA ASP A 5 1.88 -23.86 8.14
C ASP A 5 0.69 -24.57 7.46
N GLY A 6 0.17 -23.97 6.39
CA GLY A 6 -0.98 -24.47 5.64
C GLY A 6 -2.36 -24.08 6.20
N GLU A 7 -2.41 -23.41 7.36
CA GLU A 7 -3.64 -22.89 7.95
C GLU A 7 -3.87 -21.42 7.57
N LYS A 8 -5.14 -21.04 7.42
CA LYS A 8 -5.50 -19.65 7.10
C LYS A 8 -5.26 -18.76 8.32
N ALA A 9 -4.18 -17.98 8.25
CA ALA A 9 -3.80 -17.00 9.26
C ALA A 9 -4.33 -15.59 8.95
N GLY A 10 -4.88 -15.37 7.77
CA GLY A 10 -5.37 -14.06 7.39
C GLY A 10 -5.74 -13.90 5.92
N GLY A 11 -5.89 -12.64 5.52
CA GLY A 11 -6.18 -12.26 4.16
C GLY A 11 -5.94 -10.77 3.93
N PHE A 12 -5.79 -10.41 2.66
CA PHE A 12 -5.70 -9.03 2.26
C PHE A 12 -6.55 -8.81 1.01
N SER A 13 -6.94 -7.55 0.78
CA SER A 13 -7.58 -7.10 -0.45
C SER A 13 -6.80 -5.90 -0.97
N ALA A 14 -6.53 -5.89 -2.26
CA ALA A 14 -5.73 -4.86 -2.90
C ALA A 14 -6.34 -4.42 -4.24
N ASN A 15 -6.15 -3.14 -4.56
CA ASN A 15 -6.39 -2.56 -5.85
C ASN A 15 -5.08 -2.55 -6.64
N LEU A 16 -5.18 -2.88 -7.93
CA LEU A 16 -4.04 -3.08 -8.81
C LEU A 16 -4.14 -2.13 -10.00
N VAL A 17 -3.23 -1.16 -10.10
CA VAL A 17 -3.21 -0.19 -11.22
C VAL A 17 -1.90 -0.29 -12.00
N ASP A 18 -1.99 -0.78 -13.22
CA ASP A 18 -0.87 -0.95 -14.14
C ASP A 18 -0.41 0.43 -14.66
N ARG A 19 0.78 0.87 -14.25
CA ARG A 19 1.31 2.21 -14.58
C ARG A 19 1.61 2.35 -16.06
N ASP A 20 2.10 1.29 -16.68
CA ASP A 20 2.50 1.29 -18.09
C ASP A 20 1.27 1.35 -19.00
N LYS A 21 0.18 0.69 -18.62
CA LYS A 21 -1.10 0.79 -19.35
C LYS A 21 -1.83 2.11 -19.11
N ALA A 22 -1.79 2.63 -17.89
CA ALA A 22 -2.47 3.88 -17.57
C ALA A 22 -1.77 5.08 -18.21
N GLY A 23 -0.43 5.03 -18.37
CA GLY A 23 0.34 6.09 -19.00
C GLY A 23 0.02 7.46 -18.40
N ASN A 24 -0.29 8.45 -19.24
CA ASN A 24 -0.57 9.84 -18.84
C ASN A 24 -1.85 10.04 -18.02
N VAL A 25 -2.69 9.01 -17.87
CA VAL A 25 -3.94 9.08 -17.09
C VAL A 25 -3.86 8.26 -15.80
N PHE A 26 -2.65 7.99 -15.29
CA PHE A 26 -2.43 7.15 -14.12
C PHE A 26 -3.21 7.62 -12.89
N HIS A 27 -3.20 8.91 -12.55
CA HIS A 27 -3.98 9.42 -11.42
C HIS A 27 -5.49 9.23 -11.61
N SER A 28 -5.98 9.38 -12.84
CA SER A 28 -7.40 9.14 -13.15
C SER A 28 -7.75 7.65 -13.08
N ALA A 29 -6.83 6.76 -13.49
CA ALA A 29 -7.00 5.32 -13.32
C ALA A 29 -7.04 4.94 -11.83
N CYS A 30 -6.22 5.58 -11.00
CA CYS A 30 -6.28 5.41 -9.55
C CYS A 30 -7.60 5.92 -8.94
N ASP A 31 -8.09 7.06 -9.41
CA ASP A 31 -9.37 7.66 -8.97
C ASP A 31 -10.59 6.79 -9.29
N ALA A 32 -10.58 6.15 -10.45
CA ALA A 32 -11.64 5.22 -10.86
C ALA A 32 -11.79 4.03 -9.89
N GLU A 33 -10.70 3.61 -9.25
CA GLU A 33 -10.71 2.53 -8.26
C GLU A 33 -11.05 3.03 -6.85
N SER A 34 -10.48 4.18 -6.43
CA SER A 34 -10.77 4.81 -5.15
C SER A 34 -10.14 6.21 -5.07
N SER A 35 -10.86 7.16 -4.46
CA SER A 35 -10.31 8.49 -4.15
C SER A 35 -9.08 8.42 -3.24
N GLU A 36 -9.05 7.47 -2.29
CA GLU A 36 -7.89 7.25 -1.43
C GLU A 36 -6.67 6.76 -2.24
N LEU A 37 -6.91 5.88 -3.22
CA LEU A 37 -5.86 5.40 -4.10
C LEU A 37 -5.27 6.54 -4.93
N GLN A 38 -6.14 7.41 -5.47
CA GLN A 38 -5.70 8.61 -6.17
C GLN A 38 -4.83 9.49 -5.27
N GLU A 39 -5.26 9.73 -4.04
CA GLU A 39 -4.52 10.57 -3.09
C GLU A 39 -3.10 10.05 -2.84
N ILE A 40 -2.98 8.75 -2.55
CA ILE A 40 -1.69 8.10 -2.32
C ILE A 40 -0.85 8.08 -3.60
N SER A 41 -1.49 7.83 -4.74
CA SER A 41 -0.81 7.83 -6.04
C SER A 41 -0.26 9.21 -6.40
N CYS A 42 -0.93 10.30 -6.00
CA CYS A 42 -0.45 11.67 -6.20
C CYS A 42 0.80 11.97 -5.37
N VAL A 43 0.94 11.32 -4.21
CA VAL A 43 2.11 11.44 -3.36
C VAL A 43 3.28 10.70 -3.98
N LEU A 44 3.09 9.41 -4.30
CA LEU A 44 4.17 8.51 -4.73
C LEU A 44 4.59 8.70 -6.19
N PHE A 45 3.66 9.09 -7.06
CA PHE A 45 3.85 9.13 -8.50
C PHE A 45 3.38 10.45 -9.11
N SER A 46 3.95 10.81 -10.26
CA SER A 46 3.40 11.83 -11.15
C SER A 46 2.16 11.32 -11.88
N SER A 47 1.46 12.24 -12.57
CA SER A 47 0.25 11.94 -13.33
C SER A 47 0.44 10.90 -14.44
N ASN A 48 1.68 10.68 -14.87
CA ASN A 48 2.06 9.66 -15.84
C ASN A 48 2.65 8.37 -15.21
N GLY A 49 2.49 8.17 -13.90
CA GLY A 49 2.97 6.97 -13.19
C GLY A 49 4.47 6.92 -12.90
N GLN A 50 5.23 8.00 -13.16
CA GLN A 50 6.65 8.07 -12.83
C GLN A 50 6.85 8.32 -11.33
N LEU A 51 7.89 7.73 -10.75
CA LEU A 51 8.21 7.82 -9.32
C LEU A 51 8.61 9.25 -8.94
N ARG A 52 8.10 9.76 -7.81
CA ARG A 52 8.43 11.11 -7.29
C ARG A 52 9.55 11.11 -6.26
N TYR A 53 9.61 10.10 -5.39
CA TYR A 53 10.58 10.06 -4.29
C TYR A 53 11.93 9.52 -4.73
N SER A 54 13.02 10.15 -4.27
CA SER A 54 14.39 9.69 -4.53
C SER A 54 14.58 8.26 -4.05
N ALA A 55 14.09 7.91 -2.86
CA ALA A 55 14.20 6.56 -2.33
C ALA A 55 13.59 5.49 -3.24
N LEU A 56 12.48 5.80 -3.95
CA LEU A 56 11.93 4.90 -4.96
C LEU A 56 12.73 4.92 -6.26
N ARG A 57 13.26 6.09 -6.65
CA ARG A 57 14.04 6.26 -7.88
C ARG A 57 15.41 5.60 -7.82
N ASP A 58 15.98 5.48 -6.62
CA ASP A 58 17.28 4.84 -6.39
C ASP A 58 17.17 3.31 -6.51
N ASP A 59 15.96 2.75 -6.41
CA ASP A 59 15.68 1.34 -6.66
C ASP A 59 15.18 1.13 -8.11
N GLN A 60 16.02 0.50 -8.92
CA GLN A 60 15.71 0.23 -10.33
C GLN A 60 14.53 -0.73 -10.51
N SER A 61 14.22 -1.57 -9.52
CA SER A 61 13.09 -2.50 -9.58
C SER A 61 11.73 -1.78 -9.51
N ALA A 62 11.69 -0.59 -8.92
CA ALA A 62 10.50 0.25 -8.81
C ALA A 62 10.15 1.02 -10.10
N TRP A 63 11.04 1.05 -11.10
CA TRP A 63 10.87 1.89 -12.29
C TRP A 63 9.79 1.38 -13.25
N PHE A 64 9.49 0.08 -13.22
CA PHE A 64 8.58 -0.58 -14.16
C PHE A 64 7.50 -1.33 -13.42
N GLY A 65 6.38 -1.67 -14.08
CA GLY A 65 5.28 -2.42 -13.47
C GLY A 65 4.25 -1.54 -12.75
N GLY A 66 3.25 -2.16 -12.11
CA GLY A 66 2.10 -1.48 -11.54
C GLY A 66 2.23 -1.10 -10.07
N PHE A 67 1.22 -0.37 -9.61
CA PHE A 67 1.01 0.02 -8.22
C PHE A 67 -0.01 -0.91 -7.56
N LEU A 68 0.37 -1.51 -6.42
CA LEU A 68 -0.47 -2.36 -5.60
C LEU A 68 -0.85 -1.62 -4.32
N TYR A 69 -2.12 -1.27 -4.18
CA TYR A 69 -2.62 -0.63 -2.97
C TYR A 69 -3.44 -1.59 -2.13
N ILE A 70 -2.96 -1.89 -0.95
CA ILE A 70 -3.62 -2.79 -0.01
C ILE A 70 -4.66 -1.99 0.76
N ARG A 71 -5.93 -2.29 0.52
CA ARG A 71 -7.06 -1.65 1.18
C ARG A 71 -7.40 -2.30 2.51
N ILE A 72 -7.33 -3.63 2.55
CA ILE A 72 -7.62 -4.40 3.76
C ILE A 72 -6.45 -5.33 3.98
N TRP A 73 -5.92 -5.30 5.19
CA TRP A 73 -4.92 -6.26 5.65
C TRP A 73 -5.39 -6.84 6.98
N HIS A 74 -5.53 -8.15 7.04
CA HIS A 74 -5.93 -8.86 8.24
C HIS A 74 -5.02 -10.06 8.43
N VAL A 75 -4.31 -10.10 9.56
CA VAL A 75 -3.58 -11.28 9.99
C VAL A 75 -3.96 -11.52 11.45
N ASP A 76 -4.53 -12.69 11.72
CA ASP A 76 -4.76 -13.16 13.08
C ASP A 76 -3.42 -13.57 13.67
N CYS A 77 -2.71 -12.57 14.20
CA CYS A 77 -1.50 -12.79 14.96
C CYS A 77 -1.90 -13.02 16.41
N THR A 78 -1.72 -14.22 16.95
CA THR A 78 -1.89 -14.49 18.39
C THR A 78 -0.88 -13.71 19.25
N ASN A 79 0.19 -13.18 18.67
CA ASN A 79 1.21 -12.37 19.34
C ASN A 79 1.36 -11.03 18.62
N GLY A 80 0.96 -9.94 19.30
CA GLY A 80 0.85 -8.58 18.75
C GLY A 80 2.17 -7.96 18.26
N ALA A 81 2.59 -8.29 17.04
CA ALA A 81 3.76 -7.71 16.41
C ALA A 81 3.37 -6.78 15.25
N THR A 82 3.66 -5.49 15.43
CA THR A 82 3.53 -4.40 14.46
C THR A 82 4.36 -4.61 13.18
N ASN A 83 5.25 -5.62 13.16
CA ASN A 83 6.12 -5.97 12.02
C ASN A 83 5.52 -7.02 11.07
N THR A 84 4.41 -7.68 11.42
CA THR A 84 3.83 -8.73 10.57
C THR A 84 3.24 -8.19 9.27
N GLY A 85 2.71 -6.95 9.29
CA GLY A 85 2.19 -6.28 8.10
C GLY A 85 3.29 -6.01 7.07
N ALA A 86 4.36 -5.32 7.47
CA ALA A 86 5.47 -5.01 6.56
C ALA A 86 6.16 -6.29 6.04
N ALA A 87 6.37 -7.30 6.89
CA ALA A 87 6.92 -8.59 6.48
C ALA A 87 6.01 -9.31 5.47
N GLY A 88 4.69 -9.27 5.68
CA GLY A 88 3.73 -9.85 4.76
C GLY A 88 3.63 -9.11 3.42
N ILE A 89 3.77 -7.78 3.43
CA ILE A 89 3.81 -6.97 2.19
C ILE A 89 5.07 -7.29 1.38
N ARG A 90 6.22 -7.44 2.03
CA ARG A 90 7.46 -7.88 1.36
C ARG A 90 7.31 -9.27 0.76
N ALA A 91 6.80 -10.22 1.54
CA ALA A 91 6.51 -11.57 1.04
C ALA A 91 5.51 -11.57 -0.13
N LEU A 92 4.56 -10.62 -0.13
CA LEU A 92 3.62 -10.43 -1.23
C LEU A 92 4.32 -9.93 -2.51
N LEU A 93 5.22 -8.96 -2.38
CA LEU A 93 6.02 -8.44 -3.50
C LEU A 93 7.02 -9.48 -4.05
N GLU A 94 7.45 -10.43 -3.23
CA GLU A 94 8.27 -11.57 -3.63
C GLU A 94 7.45 -12.71 -4.27
N CYS A 95 6.11 -12.66 -4.21
CA CYS A 95 5.25 -13.72 -4.75
C CYS A 95 5.42 -13.84 -6.28
N PRO A 96 5.69 -15.03 -6.85
CA PRO A 96 5.94 -15.21 -8.29
C PRO A 96 4.82 -14.75 -9.23
N LEU A 97 3.59 -14.62 -8.72
CA LEU A 97 2.44 -14.13 -9.48
C LEU A 97 2.38 -12.60 -9.57
N ILE A 98 3.09 -11.92 -8.67
CA ILE A 98 3.11 -10.48 -8.47
C ILE A 98 4.46 -9.90 -8.91
N VAL A 99 5.52 -10.67 -8.69
CA VAL A 99 6.90 -10.33 -9.04
C VAL A 99 6.97 -9.93 -10.53
N ASP A 100 7.70 -8.85 -10.79
CA ASP A 100 7.91 -8.24 -12.10
C ASP A 100 6.65 -7.63 -12.78
N ARG A 101 5.48 -7.69 -12.13
CA ARG A 101 4.25 -7.02 -12.59
C ARG A 101 3.82 -5.86 -11.70
N TRP A 102 4.10 -5.94 -10.40
CA TRP A 102 3.74 -4.92 -9.41
C TRP A 102 4.99 -4.61 -8.59
N SER A 103 5.46 -3.37 -8.67
CA SER A 103 6.80 -3.00 -8.17
C SER A 103 6.77 -2.03 -7.00
N VAL A 104 5.62 -1.43 -6.73
CA VAL A 104 5.42 -0.56 -5.57
C VAL A 104 4.15 -1.03 -4.88
N ALA A 105 4.24 -1.31 -3.59
CA ALA A 105 3.08 -1.58 -2.75
C ALA A 105 2.91 -0.49 -1.70
N SER A 106 1.68 -0.16 -1.35
CA SER A 106 1.39 0.71 -0.21
C SER A 106 0.23 0.15 0.60
N TYR A 107 0.34 0.30 1.91
CA TYR A 107 -0.70 -0.03 2.88
C TYR A 107 -0.78 1.09 3.90
N ILE A 108 -1.99 1.61 4.13
CA ILE A 108 -2.26 2.47 5.27
C ILE A 108 -3.00 1.60 6.28
N ALA A 109 -2.36 1.34 7.42
CA ALA A 109 -3.05 0.71 8.53
C ALA A 109 -4.14 1.65 9.05
N GLU A 110 -5.40 1.26 8.89
CA GLU A 110 -6.48 1.87 9.68
C GLU A 110 -6.13 1.62 11.15
N GLY A 111 -5.88 2.70 11.89
CA GLY A 111 -5.65 2.59 13.32
C GLY A 111 -6.86 1.89 13.93
N ARG A 112 -6.69 0.68 14.48
CA ARG A 112 -7.66 0.14 15.41
C ARG A 112 -7.65 1.10 16.60
N GLY A 113 -8.60 2.04 16.59
CA GLY A 113 -9.04 2.71 17.79
C GLY A 113 -9.38 1.60 18.78
N SER A 114 -8.53 1.43 19.78
CA SER A 114 -8.99 0.89 21.04
C SER A 114 -9.88 1.99 21.59
N ASP A 115 -11.18 1.88 21.34
CA ASP A 115 -12.14 2.05 22.42
C ASP A 115 -13.54 1.60 22.00
N ASP A 116 -14.13 0.95 22.98
CA ASP A 116 -15.49 0.50 23.08
C ASP A 116 -16.51 1.62 22.77
N THR A 117 -17.67 1.18 22.28
CA THR A 117 -18.96 1.89 22.32
C THR A 117 -19.30 2.87 21.19
N SER A 118 -20.54 2.67 20.71
CA SER A 118 -21.43 3.62 20.05
C SER A 118 -21.17 3.97 18.59
N SER A 119 -22.07 3.44 17.76
CA SER A 119 -22.54 3.98 16.50
C SER A 119 -22.47 5.51 16.40
N THR A 120 -22.04 5.97 15.23
CA THR A 120 -21.97 7.34 14.66
C THR A 120 -20.54 7.89 14.57
N GLN A 121 -20.20 8.28 13.34
CA GLN A 121 -19.02 9.05 12.88
C GLN A 121 -17.81 8.23 12.42
N ILE A 122 -17.77 8.07 11.09
CA ILE A 122 -16.54 8.11 10.30
C ILE A 122 -15.75 9.31 10.82
N ASP A 123 -14.72 9.10 11.64
CA ASP A 123 -13.69 10.11 11.83
C ASP A 123 -12.51 9.71 10.95
N PRO A 124 -12.46 10.21 9.71
CA PRO A 124 -11.39 9.92 8.80
C PRO A 124 -10.19 10.69 9.32
N GLU A 125 -9.09 10.00 9.63
CA GLU A 125 -7.79 10.63 9.66
C GLU A 125 -7.71 11.59 8.46
N THR A 126 -7.64 12.90 8.75
CA THR A 126 -7.84 13.92 7.73
C THR A 126 -6.89 13.61 6.58
N LYS A 127 -7.30 13.79 5.32
CA LYS A 127 -6.46 13.58 4.12
C LYS A 127 -4.99 14.01 4.34
N ALA A 128 -4.79 15.16 4.98
CA ALA A 128 -3.48 15.68 5.36
C ALA A 128 -2.68 14.78 6.31
N ALA A 129 -3.31 14.18 7.32
CA ALA A 129 -2.70 13.25 8.27
C ALA A 129 -2.25 11.94 7.59
N ARG A 130 -3.07 11.38 6.69
CA ARG A 130 -2.70 10.19 5.89
C ARG A 130 -1.49 10.46 5.00
N VAL A 131 -1.52 11.59 4.27
CA VAL A 131 -0.40 12.03 3.44
C VAL A 131 0.85 12.27 4.29
N ALA A 132 0.71 12.91 5.46
CA ALA A 132 1.84 13.15 6.38
C ALA A 132 2.47 11.85 6.87
N LYS A 133 1.67 10.81 7.20
CA LYS A 133 2.19 9.49 7.58
C LYS A 133 2.97 8.82 6.45
N ILE A 134 2.49 8.92 5.21
CA ILE A 134 3.24 8.39 4.06
C ILE A 134 4.55 9.16 3.89
N HIS A 135 4.53 10.49 3.97
CA HIS A 135 5.76 11.28 3.90
C HIS A 135 6.75 10.91 5.02
N ASP A 136 6.27 10.73 6.25
CA ASP A 136 7.10 10.34 7.40
C ASP A 136 7.66 8.91 7.24
N ALA A 137 6.84 7.97 6.78
CA ALA A 137 7.28 6.61 6.48
C ALA A 137 8.35 6.61 5.38
N MET A 138 8.11 7.30 4.27
CA MET A 138 9.07 7.42 3.16
C MET A 138 10.37 8.14 3.55
N ALA A 139 10.31 9.07 4.50
CA ALA A 139 11.50 9.76 5.00
C ALA A 139 12.33 8.90 5.97
N LYS A 140 11.69 7.99 6.71
CA LYS A 140 12.34 7.13 7.72
C LYS A 140 12.81 5.80 7.15
N ASP A 141 11.99 5.17 6.31
CA ASP A 141 12.24 3.87 5.70
C ASP A 141 11.36 3.67 4.46
N ALA A 142 11.95 3.64 3.27
CA ALA A 142 11.24 3.35 2.03
C ALA A 142 11.05 1.84 1.77
N LEU A 143 11.72 0.98 2.55
CA LEU A 143 11.64 -0.49 2.43
C LEU A 143 10.27 -1.12 2.71
N PRO A 144 9.27 -0.48 3.34
CA PRO A 144 7.90 -1.02 3.38
C PRO A 144 7.19 -0.93 2.03
N PHE A 145 7.68 -0.08 1.11
CA PHE A 145 7.04 0.26 -0.16
C PHE A 145 7.77 -0.29 -1.38
N LEU A 146 8.97 -0.82 -1.16
CA LEU A 146 9.89 -1.31 -2.17
C LEU A 146 10.10 -2.82 -2.04
N ARG A 147 10.56 -3.40 -3.14
CA ARG A 147 10.98 -4.81 -3.22
C ARG A 147 12.26 -5.04 -2.41
#